data_AF-A0A2H0QIF9-F1
#
_entry.id   AF-A0A2H0QIF9-F1
#
_cell.length_a   1.000
_cell.length_b   1.000
_cell.length_c   1.000
_cell.angle_alpha   90.00
_cell.angle_beta   90.00
_cell.angle_gamma   90.00
#
_symmetry.space_group_name_H-M   'P 1'
#
loop_
_entity.id
_entity.type
_entity.pdbx_description
1 polymer ?
#
loop_
_entity_poly.entity_id
_entity_poly.type
_entity_poly.pdbx_seq_one_letter_code
_entity_poly.pdbx_strand_id
1 'polypeptide(L)'
;MKYILFLLSFLLIASANAEDILQPPEEFIAESFAGNAPKPKILWIDSEKQEIVNKIMKRNYSLKRTRYWMEGEKSVWILEEIGKVRPITTGFVIDGDKLENVKVLVYRESHGWEVKYPFFTDQFREISLKDNYRLTKRIDGISGATLSVNALKRLAALALFLNNVAKDKDYQNEPQKENGQE
;
A
#
# COMPACT_ATOMS: atom_id res chain seq x y z
N MET A 1 61.68 25.63 14.35
CA MET A 1 61.31 24.25 13.96
C MET A 1 59.81 24.10 14.11
N LYS A 2 59.13 23.73 13.03
CA LYS A 2 57.69 23.89 12.81
C LYS A 2 57.05 22.50 12.94
N TYR A 3 56.41 22.19 14.06
CA TYR A 3 55.69 20.91 14.21
C TYR A 3 54.25 21.08 13.74
N ILE A 4 53.94 20.36 12.67
CA ILE A 4 52.65 20.33 11.97
C ILE A 4 51.63 19.58 12.83
N LEU A 5 50.52 20.25 13.11
CA LEU A 5 49.32 19.71 13.74
C LEU A 5 48.63 18.78 12.73
N PHE A 6 48.65 17.46 12.96
CA PHE A 6 47.96 16.50 12.12
C PHE A 6 46.50 16.38 12.61
N LEU A 7 45.59 17.13 11.97
CA LEU A 7 44.15 17.05 12.25
C LEU A 7 43.58 15.83 11.51
N LEU A 8 43.39 14.73 12.24
CA LEU A 8 42.73 13.52 11.72
C LEU A 8 41.23 13.79 11.59
N SER A 9 40.78 14.18 10.40
CA SER A 9 39.35 14.31 10.08
C SER A 9 38.74 12.91 9.99
N PHE A 10 37.94 12.54 10.99
CA PHE A 10 37.15 11.32 10.97
C PHE A 10 35.92 11.56 10.09
N LEU A 11 35.99 11.10 8.84
CA LEU A 11 34.87 11.17 7.91
C LEU A 11 33.81 10.14 8.35
N LEU A 12 32.79 10.57 9.08
CA LEU A 12 31.60 9.76 9.33
C LEU A 12 30.85 9.57 8.00
N ILE A 13 31.06 8.44 7.36
CA ILE A 13 30.20 7.99 6.25
C ILE A 13 28.91 7.49 6.89
N ALA A 14 27.90 8.35 6.99
CA ALA A 14 26.56 7.93 7.32
C ALA A 14 26.03 7.08 6.14
N SER A 15 25.94 5.78 6.34
CA SER A 15 25.24 4.88 5.40
C SER A 15 23.75 5.24 5.40
N ALA A 16 23.36 6.15 4.51
CA ALA A 16 21.97 6.34 4.16
C ALA A 16 21.46 4.98 3.64
N ASN A 17 20.55 4.35 4.40
CA ASN A 17 19.85 3.18 3.91
C ASN A 17 18.96 3.67 2.77
N ALA A 18 19.35 3.42 1.53
CA ALA A 18 18.63 3.90 0.37
C ALA A 18 17.21 3.32 0.37
N GLU A 19 16.23 4.21 0.44
CA GLU A 19 14.84 3.94 0.14
C GLU A 19 14.73 3.71 -1.38
N ASP A 20 14.28 2.53 -1.79
CA ASP A 20 14.14 2.19 -3.21
C ASP A 20 12.75 2.68 -3.67
N ILE A 21 12.71 3.92 -4.16
CA ILE A 21 11.53 4.50 -4.81
C ILE A 21 11.49 3.94 -6.24
N LEU A 22 10.68 2.91 -6.42
CA LEU A 22 10.49 2.23 -7.70
C LEU A 22 9.59 3.05 -8.63
N GLN A 23 8.58 3.69 -8.04
CA GLN A 23 7.70 4.64 -8.69
C GLN A 23 7.07 5.54 -7.62
N PRO A 24 7.09 6.87 -7.79
CA PRO A 24 6.35 7.79 -6.94
C PRO A 24 4.84 7.44 -6.92
N PRO A 25 4.16 7.45 -5.76
CA PRO A 25 2.73 7.18 -5.69
C PRO A 25 1.88 8.08 -6.59
N GLU A 26 2.25 9.36 -6.71
CA GLU A 26 1.56 10.34 -7.54
C GLU A 26 1.62 9.97 -9.03
N GLU A 27 2.75 9.44 -9.49
CA GLU A 27 2.93 8.95 -10.85
C GLU A 27 2.09 7.70 -11.11
N PHE A 28 2.09 6.74 -10.18
CA PHE A 28 1.25 5.55 -10.28
C PHE A 28 -0.25 5.90 -10.34
N ILE A 29 -0.70 6.86 -9.53
CA ILE A 29 -2.07 7.36 -9.54
C ILE A 29 -2.37 8.00 -10.90
N ALA A 30 -1.52 8.89 -11.39
CA ALA A 30 -1.72 9.55 -12.68
C ALA A 30 -1.80 8.54 -13.84
N GLU A 31 -0.87 7.59 -13.92
CA GLU A 31 -0.86 6.53 -14.94
C GLU A 31 -2.13 5.68 -14.92
N SER A 32 -2.63 5.36 -13.72
CA SER A 32 -3.85 4.54 -13.56
C SER A 32 -5.11 5.17 -14.15
N PHE A 33 -5.11 6.50 -14.33
CA PHE A 33 -6.20 7.29 -14.93
C PHE A 33 -5.77 7.99 -16.23
N ALA A 34 -4.77 7.47 -16.94
CA ALA A 34 -4.27 8.04 -18.20
C ALA A 34 -3.95 9.55 -18.12
N GLY A 35 -3.41 9.99 -16.98
CA GLY A 35 -3.05 11.38 -16.69
C GLY A 35 -4.18 12.25 -16.13
N ASN A 36 -5.43 11.77 -16.10
CA ASN A 36 -6.60 12.51 -15.66
C ASN A 36 -7.11 12.02 -14.29
N ALA A 37 -6.22 11.87 -13.32
CA ALA A 37 -6.61 11.38 -12.00
C ALA A 37 -7.65 12.31 -11.33
N PRO A 38 -8.74 11.78 -10.76
CA PRO A 38 -9.73 12.58 -10.05
C PRO A 38 -9.12 13.16 -8.76
N LYS A 39 -9.84 14.07 -8.09
CA LYS A 39 -9.44 14.49 -6.74
C LYS A 39 -9.57 13.30 -5.77
N PRO A 40 -8.64 13.16 -4.79
CA PRO A 40 -8.75 12.10 -3.80
C PRO A 40 -10.01 12.28 -2.94
N LYS A 41 -10.70 11.18 -2.70
CA LYS A 41 -11.74 11.05 -1.68
C LYS A 41 -11.10 10.52 -0.39
N ILE A 42 -11.73 10.80 0.75
CA ILE A 42 -11.33 10.24 2.06
C ILE A 42 -12.34 9.16 2.43
N LEU A 43 -11.85 7.98 2.81
CA LEU A 43 -12.61 6.91 3.42
C LEU A 43 -12.36 6.91 4.94
N TRP A 44 -13.40 7.13 5.74
CA TRP A 44 -13.35 7.04 7.20
C TRP A 44 -13.64 5.61 7.67
N ILE A 45 -12.93 5.17 8.71
CA ILE A 45 -13.04 3.82 9.26
C ILE A 45 -13.54 3.94 10.70
N ASP A 46 -14.79 3.53 10.91
CA ASP A 46 -15.40 3.41 12.24
C ASP A 46 -14.94 2.13 12.96
N SER A 47 -15.45 1.90 14.17
CA SER A 47 -15.09 0.75 15.00
C SER A 47 -15.43 -0.59 14.34
N GLU A 48 -16.57 -0.70 13.66
CA GLU A 48 -16.99 -1.96 13.01
C GLU A 48 -16.05 -2.30 11.84
N LYS A 49 -15.77 -1.32 10.98
CA LYS A 49 -14.82 -1.48 9.87
C LYS A 49 -13.41 -1.77 10.40
N GLN A 50 -13.02 -1.13 11.52
CA GLN A 50 -11.71 -1.33 12.15
C GLN A 50 -11.51 -2.76 12.68
N GLU A 51 -12.57 -3.45 13.13
CA GLU A 51 -12.50 -4.86 13.51
C GLU A 51 -12.19 -5.76 12.30
N ILE A 52 -12.82 -5.50 11.16
CA ILE A 52 -12.58 -6.22 9.91
C ILE A 52 -11.15 -5.96 9.41
N VAL A 53 -10.68 -4.71 9.47
CA VAL A 53 -9.29 -4.35 9.16
C VAL A 53 -8.32 -5.16 10.00
N ASN A 54 -8.53 -5.25 11.31
CA ASN A 54 -7.67 -6.04 12.20
C ASN A 54 -7.70 -7.54 11.86
N LYS A 55 -8.85 -8.08 11.46
CA LYS A 55 -8.99 -9.46 11.01
C LYS A 55 -8.20 -9.74 9.71
N ILE A 56 -8.27 -8.84 8.74
CA ILE A 56 -7.50 -8.93 7.49
C ILE A 56 -6.00 -8.82 7.77
N MET A 57 -5.62 -7.83 8.57
CA MET A 57 -4.22 -7.51 8.87
C MET A 57 -3.59 -8.49 9.88
N LYS A 58 -4.41 -9.29 10.57
CA LYS A 58 -3.98 -10.27 11.60
C LYS A 58 -3.14 -9.65 12.72
N ARG A 59 -3.37 -8.37 12.99
CA ARG A 59 -2.73 -7.58 14.03
C ARG A 59 -3.60 -6.37 14.34
N ASN A 60 -3.27 -5.66 15.40
CA ASN A 60 -3.82 -4.33 15.61
C ASN A 60 -3.21 -3.39 14.56
N TYR A 61 -4.01 -3.01 13.57
CA TYR A 61 -3.66 -2.11 12.46
C TYR A 61 -4.56 -0.88 12.55
N SER A 62 -4.07 0.19 13.16
CA SER A 62 -4.87 1.41 13.34
C SER A 62 -4.99 2.17 12.02
N LEU A 63 -6.16 2.10 11.39
CA LEU A 63 -6.47 2.83 10.16
C LEU A 63 -7.70 3.68 10.43
N LYS A 64 -7.52 4.96 10.80
CA LYS A 64 -8.65 5.86 11.08
C LYS A 64 -9.34 6.37 9.81
N ARG A 65 -8.52 6.61 8.78
CA ARG A 65 -8.95 7.10 7.47
C ARG A 65 -7.90 6.76 6.44
N THR A 66 -8.31 6.69 5.18
CA THR A 66 -7.39 6.56 4.05
C THR A 66 -7.88 7.38 2.86
N ARG A 67 -6.96 7.76 1.96
CA ARG A 67 -7.33 8.40 0.69
C ARG A 67 -7.45 7.35 -0.40
N TYR A 68 -8.34 7.62 -1.34
CA TYR A 68 -8.49 6.83 -2.55
C TYR A 68 -8.91 7.72 -3.72
N TRP A 69 -8.66 7.24 -4.93
CA TRP A 69 -9.07 7.91 -6.16
C TRP A 69 -10.07 7.00 -6.86
N MET A 70 -11.14 7.55 -7.40
CA MET A 70 -12.20 6.74 -8.02
C MET A 70 -12.84 7.47 -9.20
N GLU A 71 -12.94 6.79 -10.32
CA GLU A 71 -13.65 7.21 -11.53
C GLU A 71 -14.44 6.02 -12.08
N GLY A 72 -15.77 6.15 -12.13
CA GLY A 72 -16.65 5.02 -12.44
C GLY A 72 -16.43 3.86 -11.47
N GLU A 73 -16.16 2.68 -12.02
CA GLU A 73 -15.87 1.45 -11.26
C GLU A 73 -14.37 1.28 -10.93
N LYS A 74 -13.50 2.13 -11.48
CA LYS A 74 -12.06 2.08 -11.26
C LYS A 74 -11.68 2.86 -10.01
N SER A 75 -10.96 2.22 -9.09
CA SER A 75 -10.40 2.86 -7.90
C SER A 75 -8.91 2.58 -7.72
N VAL A 76 -8.20 3.53 -7.11
CA VAL A 76 -6.78 3.43 -6.80
C VAL A 76 -6.54 3.64 -5.31
N TRP A 77 -5.74 2.74 -4.73
CA TRP A 77 -5.40 2.72 -3.31
C TRP A 77 -3.89 2.66 -3.14
N ILE A 78 -3.34 3.52 -2.29
CA ILE A 78 -1.95 3.47 -1.86
C ILE A 78 -1.94 3.05 -0.40
N LEU A 79 -1.44 1.85 -0.11
CA LEU A 79 -1.43 1.28 1.23
C LEU A 79 -0.02 0.82 1.60
N GLU A 80 0.25 0.73 2.89
CA GLU A 80 1.54 0.27 3.39
C GLU A 80 1.39 -0.74 4.52
N GLU A 81 2.31 -1.69 4.57
CA GLU A 81 2.38 -2.66 5.66
C GLU A 81 3.84 -2.97 5.94
N ILE A 82 4.17 -3.18 7.22
CA ILE A 82 5.50 -3.62 7.63
C ILE A 82 5.74 -5.04 7.10
N GLY A 83 6.84 -5.22 6.37
CA GLY A 83 7.31 -6.54 5.95
C GLY A 83 7.91 -7.29 7.13
N LYS A 84 9.24 -7.20 7.26
CA LYS A 84 10.01 -7.71 8.40
C LYS A 84 10.27 -6.61 9.43
N VAL A 85 10.71 -5.43 8.98
CA VAL A 85 11.12 -4.30 9.84
C VAL A 85 10.76 -2.92 9.30
N ARG A 86 10.51 -2.77 7.99
CA ARG A 86 10.20 -1.48 7.34
C ARG A 86 8.93 -1.58 6.47
N PRO A 87 8.23 -0.46 6.23
CA PRO A 87 7.00 -0.47 5.45
C PRO A 87 7.28 -0.70 3.96
N ILE A 88 6.41 -1.49 3.33
CA ILE A 88 6.33 -1.67 1.89
C ILE A 88 5.11 -0.90 1.39
N THR A 89 5.34 0.15 0.58
CA THR A 89 4.26 0.94 0.00
C THR A 89 3.82 0.31 -1.32
N THR A 90 2.54 -0.03 -1.43
CA THR A 90 1.98 -0.76 -2.57
C THR A 90 0.77 -0.02 -3.12
N GLY A 91 0.75 0.14 -4.44
CA GLY A 91 -0.39 0.65 -5.20
C GLY A 91 -1.28 -0.48 -5.68
N PHE A 92 -2.59 -0.28 -5.58
CA PHE A 92 -3.61 -1.21 -6.05
C PHE A 92 -4.57 -0.46 -6.98
N VAL A 93 -4.76 -0.97 -8.19
CA VAL A 93 -5.85 -0.57 -9.08
C VAL A 93 -6.91 -1.66 -9.02
N ILE A 94 -8.13 -1.26 -8.71
CA ILE A 94 -9.30 -2.14 -8.68
C ILE A 94 -10.28 -1.66 -9.75
N ASP A 95 -10.80 -2.57 -10.56
CA ASP A 95 -11.89 -2.30 -11.48
C ASP A 95 -13.08 -3.17 -11.09
N GLY A 96 -14.21 -2.52 -10.76
CA GLY A 96 -15.38 -3.17 -10.19
C GLY A 96 -15.10 -3.73 -8.79
N ASP A 97 -14.91 -5.05 -8.70
CA ASP A 97 -14.63 -5.82 -7.49
C ASP A 97 -13.32 -6.62 -7.57
N LYS A 98 -12.51 -6.40 -8.60
CA LYS A 98 -11.30 -7.17 -8.89
C LYS A 98 -10.06 -6.30 -8.96
N LEU A 99 -8.93 -6.87 -8.54
CA LEU A 99 -7.61 -6.30 -8.74
C LEU A 99 -7.25 -6.31 -10.24
N GLU A 100 -7.15 -5.12 -10.83
CA GLU A 100 -6.64 -4.89 -12.18
C GLU A 100 -5.11 -4.88 -12.16
N ASN A 101 -4.51 -4.18 -11.19
CA ASN A 101 -3.06 -4.01 -11.08
C ASN A 101 -2.61 -3.93 -9.62
N VAL A 102 -1.45 -4.50 -9.32
CA VAL A 102 -0.75 -4.40 -8.04
C VAL A 102 0.70 -4.06 -8.32
N LYS A 103 1.23 -3.02 -7.67
CA LYS A 103 2.62 -2.60 -7.86
C LYS A 103 3.25 -2.15 -6.55
N VAL A 104 4.45 -2.64 -6.26
CA VAL A 104 5.26 -2.09 -5.17
C VAL A 104 5.84 -0.75 -5.65
N LEU A 105 5.60 0.31 -4.89
CA LEU A 105 5.95 1.69 -5.24
C LEU A 105 7.21 2.13 -4.51
N VAL A 106 7.29 1.79 -3.22
CA VAL A 106 8.45 2.11 -2.40
C VAL A 106 8.83 0.92 -1.53
N TYR A 107 10.10 0.55 -1.59
CA TYR A 107 10.63 -0.61 -0.88
C TYR A 107 11.79 -0.22 0.03
N ARG A 108 11.69 -0.60 1.30
CA ARG A 108 12.63 -0.17 2.36
C ARG A 108 13.27 -1.34 3.10
N GLU A 109 12.91 -2.56 2.75
CA GLU A 109 13.40 -3.78 3.39
C GLU A 109 14.72 -4.25 2.79
N SER A 110 15.48 -5.05 3.55
CA SER A 110 16.75 -5.62 3.07
C SER A 110 16.59 -6.93 2.29
N HIS A 111 15.48 -7.66 2.50
CA HIS A 111 15.25 -8.99 1.94
C HIS A 111 13.81 -9.14 1.48
N GLY A 112 13.59 -9.98 0.48
CA GLY A 112 12.27 -10.21 -0.10
C GLY A 112 11.88 -9.15 -1.12
N TRP A 113 12.86 -8.48 -1.74
CA TRP A 113 12.67 -7.47 -2.79
C TRP A 113 12.07 -8.07 -4.04
N GLU A 114 12.13 -9.40 -4.19
CA GLU A 114 11.54 -10.17 -5.26
C GLU A 114 10.03 -9.92 -5.44
N VAL A 115 9.33 -9.53 -4.36
CA VAL A 115 7.90 -9.20 -4.42
C VAL A 115 7.58 -7.96 -5.25
N LYS A 116 8.60 -7.15 -5.63
CA LYS A 116 8.41 -5.96 -6.45
C LYS A 116 8.25 -6.25 -7.94
N TYR A 117 8.58 -7.46 -8.39
CA TYR A 117 8.59 -7.79 -9.81
C TYR A 117 7.24 -8.31 -10.33
N PRO A 118 6.97 -8.13 -11.63
CA PRO A 118 5.74 -8.60 -12.27
C PRO A 118 5.44 -10.09 -12.06
N PHE A 119 6.44 -10.98 -12.05
CA PHE A 119 6.21 -12.41 -11.85
C PHE A 119 5.48 -12.73 -10.53
N PHE A 120 5.63 -11.86 -9.52
CA PHE A 120 4.89 -11.97 -8.26
C PHE A 120 3.59 -11.18 -8.29
N THR A 121 3.64 -9.89 -8.66
CA THR A 121 2.47 -9.01 -8.57
C THR A 121 1.37 -9.35 -9.58
N ASP A 122 1.71 -9.95 -10.73
CA ASP A 122 0.72 -10.36 -11.74
C ASP A 122 -0.17 -11.52 -11.26
N GLN A 123 0.24 -12.26 -10.23
CA GLN A 123 -0.59 -13.29 -9.61
C GLN A 123 -1.87 -12.70 -8.98
N PHE A 124 -1.89 -11.40 -8.70
CA PHE A 124 -3.04 -10.71 -8.10
C PHE A 124 -4.12 -10.33 -9.11
N ARG A 125 -3.86 -10.40 -10.42
CA ARG A 125 -4.85 -9.99 -11.43
C ARG A 125 -6.11 -10.84 -11.37
N GLU A 126 -7.27 -10.19 -11.56
CA GLU A 126 -8.59 -10.81 -11.51
C GLU A 126 -8.93 -11.47 -10.16
N ILE A 127 -8.25 -11.06 -9.07
CA ILE A 127 -8.60 -11.50 -7.71
C ILE A 127 -9.60 -10.53 -7.11
N SER A 128 -10.62 -11.10 -6.47
CA SER A 128 -11.61 -10.40 -5.64
C SER A 128 -11.58 -10.92 -4.20
N LEU A 129 -12.42 -10.34 -3.34
CA LEU A 129 -12.52 -10.68 -1.93
C LEU A 129 -13.73 -11.59 -1.68
N LYS A 130 -13.50 -12.69 -0.98
CA LYS A 130 -14.57 -13.57 -0.48
C LYS A 130 -15.24 -12.96 0.76
N ASP A 131 -16.44 -13.43 1.10
CA ASP A 131 -17.20 -13.03 2.29
C ASP A 131 -16.43 -13.20 3.61
N ASN A 132 -15.47 -14.13 3.64
CA ASN A 132 -14.60 -14.35 4.80
C ASN A 132 -13.34 -13.46 4.81
N TYR A 133 -13.28 -12.43 3.97
CA TYR A 133 -12.18 -11.49 3.79
C TYR A 133 -10.87 -12.12 3.32
N ARG A 134 -10.95 -13.25 2.61
CA ARG A 134 -9.80 -13.88 1.95
C ARG A 134 -9.84 -13.64 0.46
N LEU A 135 -8.66 -13.60 -0.17
CA LEU A 135 -8.52 -13.56 -1.62
C LEU A 135 -9.18 -14.78 -2.28
N THR A 136 -9.79 -14.58 -3.45
CA THR A 136 -10.42 -15.67 -4.19
C THR A 136 -9.43 -16.72 -4.69
N LYS A 137 -8.23 -16.30 -5.10
CA LYS A 137 -7.14 -17.17 -5.54
C LYS A 137 -6.01 -17.24 -4.51
N ARG A 138 -5.23 -18.32 -4.59
CA ARG A 138 -3.98 -18.46 -3.85
C ARG A 138 -2.88 -17.70 -4.57
N ILE A 139 -2.05 -17.01 -3.79
CA ILE A 139 -0.79 -16.40 -4.24
C ILE A 139 0.35 -17.29 -3.78
N ASP A 140 1.21 -17.67 -4.72
CA ASP A 140 2.39 -18.47 -4.44
C ASP A 140 3.46 -17.64 -3.73
N GLY A 141 4.20 -18.32 -2.87
CA GLY A 141 5.26 -17.69 -2.10
C GLY A 141 6.54 -17.50 -2.91
N ILE A 142 7.43 -16.67 -2.37
CA ILE A 142 8.81 -16.57 -2.83
C ILE A 142 9.68 -17.05 -1.67
N SER A 143 10.63 -17.96 -1.97
CA SER A 143 11.55 -18.48 -0.97
C SER A 143 12.34 -17.34 -0.32
N GLY A 144 12.44 -17.34 1.02
CA GLY A 144 13.13 -16.28 1.76
C GLY A 144 12.36 -14.95 1.90
N ALA A 145 11.20 -14.78 1.26
CA ALA A 145 10.43 -13.53 1.26
C ALA A 145 9.04 -13.66 1.93
N THR A 146 8.84 -14.68 2.78
CA THR A 146 7.52 -15.02 3.36
C THR A 146 6.82 -13.83 4.03
N LEU A 147 7.57 -12.97 4.74
CA LEU A 147 7.00 -11.81 5.43
C LEU A 147 6.49 -10.76 4.44
N SER A 148 7.28 -10.41 3.43
CA SER A 148 6.91 -9.47 2.36
C SER A 148 5.74 -9.99 1.53
N VAL A 149 5.74 -11.29 1.19
CA VAL A 149 4.61 -11.96 0.51
C VAL A 149 3.34 -11.84 1.34
N ASN A 150 3.42 -12.14 2.64
CA ASN A 150 2.26 -12.06 3.53
C ASN A 150 1.78 -10.62 3.70
N ALA A 151 2.68 -9.63 3.74
CA ALA A 151 2.31 -8.22 3.79
C ALA A 151 1.49 -7.82 2.55
N LEU A 152 1.98 -8.12 1.34
CA LEU A 152 1.26 -7.81 0.09
C LEU A 152 -0.10 -8.53 -0.01
N LYS A 153 -0.18 -9.78 0.44
CA LYS A 153 -1.47 -10.52 0.49
C LYS A 153 -2.50 -9.86 1.41
N ARG A 154 -2.06 -9.34 2.56
CA ARG A 154 -2.94 -8.64 3.51
C ARG A 154 -3.35 -7.28 2.95
N LEU A 155 -2.41 -6.53 2.36
CA LEU A 155 -2.70 -5.25 1.71
C LEU A 155 -3.67 -5.41 0.54
N ALA A 156 -3.53 -6.45 -0.29
CA ALA A 156 -4.46 -6.72 -1.38
C ALA A 156 -5.89 -7.01 -0.87
N ALA A 157 -6.02 -7.82 0.18
CA ALA A 157 -7.31 -8.08 0.80
C ALA A 157 -7.90 -6.83 1.45
N LEU A 158 -7.05 -5.99 2.07
CA LEU A 158 -7.45 -4.72 2.65
C LEU A 158 -7.93 -3.75 1.56
N ALA A 159 -7.21 -3.60 0.44
CA ALA A 159 -7.61 -2.74 -0.67
C ALA A 159 -8.98 -3.13 -1.23
N LEU A 160 -9.23 -4.42 -1.45
CA LEU A 160 -10.53 -4.92 -1.91
C LEU A 160 -11.65 -4.67 -0.89
N PHE A 161 -11.37 -4.85 0.41
CA PHE A 161 -12.33 -4.52 1.46
C PHE A 161 -12.68 -3.03 1.47
N LEU A 162 -11.67 -2.17 1.42
CA LEU A 162 -11.84 -0.71 1.41
C LEU A 162 -12.60 -0.26 0.15
N ASN A 163 -12.34 -0.89 -1.00
CA ASN A 163 -13.11 -0.67 -2.22
C ASN A 163 -14.60 -1.00 -2.04
N ASN A 164 -14.91 -2.15 -1.44
CA ASN A 164 -16.30 -2.55 -1.18
C ASN A 164 -17.00 -1.56 -0.24
N VAL A 165 -16.32 -1.11 0.83
CA VAL A 165 -16.85 -0.08 1.73
C VAL A 165 -17.04 1.25 1.00
N ALA A 166 -16.07 1.67 0.20
CA ALA A 166 -16.17 2.92 -0.55
C ALA A 166 -17.33 2.89 -1.54
N LYS A 167 -17.60 1.77 -2.20
CA LYS A 167 -18.71 1.63 -3.17
C LYS A 167 -20.09 1.53 -2.51
N ASP A 168 -20.15 1.27 -1.20
CA ASP A 168 -21.42 1.21 -0.50
C ASP A 168 -22.18 2.53 -0.66
N LYS A 169 -23.46 2.44 -1.03
CA LYS A 169 -24.31 3.60 -1.30
C LYS A 169 -24.42 4.49 -0.07
N ASP A 170 -24.42 3.90 1.12
CA ASP A 170 -24.47 4.65 2.37
C ASP A 170 -23.20 5.49 2.56
N TYR A 171 -22.04 4.97 2.12
CA TYR A 171 -20.78 5.71 2.15
C TYR A 171 -20.71 6.84 1.12
N GLN A 172 -21.20 6.62 -0.11
CA GLN A 172 -21.21 7.66 -1.14
C GLN A 172 -22.16 8.83 -0.80
N ASN A 173 -23.16 8.59 0.06
CA ASN A 173 -24.12 9.59 0.50
C ASN A 173 -23.77 10.23 1.86
N GLU A 174 -22.74 9.76 2.56
CA GLU A 174 -22.24 10.47 3.74
C GLU A 174 -21.74 11.85 3.30
N PRO A 175 -22.17 12.94 3.97
CA PRO A 175 -21.61 14.24 3.71
C PRO A 175 -20.10 14.11 3.95
N GLN A 176 -19.33 14.26 2.88
CA GLN A 176 -17.87 14.35 2.98
C GLN A 176 -17.64 15.44 4.00
N LYS A 177 -17.17 15.07 5.20
CA LYS A 177 -16.95 16.01 6.29
C LYS A 177 -15.91 17.01 5.80
N GLU A 178 -16.36 18.07 5.16
CA GLU A 178 -15.54 19.21 4.77
C GLU A 178 -15.09 19.86 6.08
N ASN A 179 -13.77 19.85 6.26
CA ASN A 179 -13.00 20.72 7.13
C ASN A 179 -13.36 20.74 8.64
N GLY A 180 -12.46 20.16 9.43
CA GLY A 180 -12.41 20.34 10.89
C GLY A 180 -11.18 19.63 11.44
N GLN A 181 -9.99 20.20 11.24
CA GLN A 181 -9.21 20.86 12.30
C GLN A 181 -8.27 19.89 13.04
N GLU A 182 -6.97 20.17 12.85
CA GLU A 182 -5.78 19.85 13.67
C GLU A 182 -5.41 18.38 13.92
#